data_AF-A0A814TUH1-F1
#
_entry.id   AF-A0A814TUH1-F1
#
_cell.length_a   1.000
_cell.length_b   1.000
_cell.length_c   1.000
_cell.angle_alpha   90.00
_cell.angle_beta   90.00
_cell.angle_gamma   90.00
#
_symmetry.space_group_name_H-M   'P 1'
#
loop_
_entity.id
_entity.type
_entity.pdbx_description
1 polymer ?
#
loop_
_entity_poly.entity_id
_entity_poly.type
_entity_poly.pdbx_seq_one_letter_code
_entity_poly.pdbx_strand_id
1 'polypeptide(L)'
;MDELICALTTHAAPIEFTDTLEDALALVDYHKDKRIIFISSASLGKDIIPKITANHVHVHSFYIFCGQIKHCLDWAMDYLDCLQMFDFEIDLLVRLARDISKDIINQGKMYMMDLQDPTSALRYFESARTLEERANARDTLNHPFHEHLKMLNGEQNKTGLIAQAREMQQQQLANVGATTVC
;
A
#
# COMPACT_ATOMS: atom_id res chain seq x y z
N MET A 1 20.88 -11.22 -6.57
CA MET A 1 20.34 -10.56 -5.36
C MET A 1 18.87 -10.82 -5.44
N ASP A 2 18.44 -11.86 -4.73
CA ASP A 2 17.09 -12.39 -4.77
C ASP A 2 16.49 -12.00 -3.44
N GLU A 3 15.50 -11.11 -3.44
CA GLU A 3 14.50 -10.96 -2.39
C GLU A 3 13.62 -9.73 -2.66
N LEU A 4 12.32 -9.89 -2.44
CA LEU A 4 11.51 -9.17 -1.43
C LEU A 4 10.06 -9.23 -1.89
N ILE A 5 9.11 -9.68 -1.05
CA ILE A 5 7.64 -9.63 -1.20
C ILE A 5 7.06 -8.78 -0.05
N CYS A 6 6.33 -7.69 -0.32
CA CYS A 6 5.78 -6.82 0.74
C CYS A 6 4.26 -6.77 0.68
N ALA A 7 3.54 -7.47 1.57
CA ALA A 7 2.11 -7.30 1.79
C ALA A 7 1.83 -6.32 2.93
N LEU A 8 0.91 -5.38 2.71
CA LEU A 8 0.52 -4.42 3.74
C LEU A 8 -0.90 -4.62 4.22
N THR A 9 -1.05 -4.75 5.54
CA THR A 9 -2.30 -4.42 6.21
C THR A 9 -2.07 -3.53 7.42
N THR A 10 -3.16 -2.86 7.75
CA THR A 10 -3.38 -1.89 8.80
C THR A 10 -3.05 -2.41 10.20
N HIS A 11 -2.22 -1.65 10.92
CA HIS A 11 -1.75 -1.89 12.29
C HIS A 11 -0.77 -3.07 12.46
N ALA A 12 0.53 -2.74 12.39
CA ALA A 12 1.67 -3.63 12.65
C ALA A 12 1.69 -4.93 11.80
N ALA A 13 2.09 -4.85 10.53
CA ALA A 13 2.21 -6.02 9.66
C ALA A 13 3.66 -6.54 9.60
N PRO A 14 3.88 -7.87 9.73
CA PRO A 14 5.16 -8.50 9.51
C PRO A 14 5.49 -8.48 8.02
N ILE A 15 6.68 -7.99 7.68
CA ILE A 15 7.30 -8.25 6.38
C ILE A 15 7.87 -9.66 6.48
N GLU A 16 7.38 -10.56 5.63
CA GLU A 16 7.80 -11.96 5.63
C GLU A 16 8.60 -12.26 4.36
N PHE A 17 9.71 -12.94 4.55
CA PHE A 17 10.70 -13.23 3.52
C PHE A 17 10.74 -14.73 3.29
N THR A 18 10.96 -15.12 2.05
CA THR A 18 11.04 -16.52 1.65
C THR A 18 11.88 -16.65 0.39
N ASP A 19 12.66 -17.73 0.34
CA ASP A 19 13.59 -18.03 -0.74
C ASP A 19 13.14 -19.22 -1.60
N THR A 20 12.05 -19.89 -1.20
CA THR A 20 11.54 -21.08 -1.88
C THR A 20 10.13 -20.86 -2.38
N LEU A 21 9.79 -21.55 -3.47
CA LEU A 21 8.45 -21.50 -4.04
C LEU A 21 7.42 -22.05 -3.04
N GLU A 22 7.73 -23.18 -2.41
CA GLU A 22 6.83 -23.88 -1.50
C GLU A 22 6.47 -23.01 -0.29
N ASP A 23 7.46 -22.36 0.30
CA ASP A 23 7.25 -21.44 1.41
C ASP A 23 6.47 -20.19 0.96
N ALA A 24 6.75 -19.65 -0.22
CA ALA A 24 5.99 -18.52 -0.77
C ALA A 24 4.50 -18.85 -0.96
N LEU A 25 4.19 -20.03 -1.49
CA LEU A 25 2.81 -20.50 -1.63
C LEU A 25 2.15 -20.71 -0.26
N ALA A 26 2.87 -21.31 0.69
CA ALA A 26 2.37 -21.53 2.05
C ALA A 26 2.07 -20.19 2.77
N LEU A 27 2.90 -19.17 2.58
CA LEU A 27 2.66 -17.82 3.12
C LEU A 27 1.45 -17.16 2.47
N VAL A 28 1.29 -17.28 1.15
CA VAL A 28 0.10 -16.76 0.44
C VAL A 28 -1.17 -17.42 0.98
N ASP A 29 -1.15 -18.72 1.22
CA ASP A 29 -2.29 -19.45 1.79
C ASP A 29 -2.56 -19.08 3.26
N TYR A 30 -1.50 -18.90 4.04
CA TYR A 30 -1.60 -18.54 5.45
C TYR A 30 -2.22 -17.15 5.64
N HIS A 31 -1.89 -16.19 4.78
CA HIS A 31 -2.40 -14.81 4.83
C HIS A 31 -3.54 -14.54 3.83
N LYS A 32 -4.25 -15.56 3.33
CA LYS A 32 -5.31 -15.40 2.33
C LYS A 32 -6.51 -14.55 2.79
N ASP A 33 -6.64 -14.33 4.09
CA ASP A 33 -7.62 -13.43 4.71
C ASP A 33 -7.21 -11.95 4.63
N LYS A 34 -5.99 -11.67 4.17
CA LYS A 34 -5.40 -10.34 4.07
C LYS A 34 -5.20 -9.93 2.63
N ARG A 35 -4.92 -8.63 2.45
CA ARG A 35 -4.51 -8.09 1.16
C ARG A 35 -3.01 -8.33 0.95
N ILE A 36 -2.68 -9.25 0.05
CA ILE A 36 -1.30 -9.61 -0.24
C ILE A 36 -0.78 -8.77 -1.41
N ILE A 37 0.34 -8.08 -1.23
CA ILE A 37 1.12 -7.52 -2.32
C ILE A 37 2.37 -8.39 -2.47
N PHE A 38 2.56 -8.96 -3.66
CA PHE A 38 3.66 -9.86 -3.96
C PHE A 38 4.76 -9.09 -4.70
N ILE A 39 6.03 -9.25 -4.29
CA ILE A 39 7.15 -8.57 -4.95
C ILE A 39 8.24 -9.61 -5.27
N SER A 40 8.95 -9.55 -6.40
CA SER A 40 9.98 -10.57 -6.69
C SER A 40 11.01 -10.08 -7.68
N SER A 41 12.12 -10.81 -7.82
CA SER A 41 12.94 -10.70 -9.02
C SER A 41 12.19 -11.31 -10.20
N ALA A 42 12.46 -10.84 -11.42
CA ALA A 42 11.79 -11.40 -12.60
C ALA A 42 12.13 -12.88 -12.84
N SER A 43 13.33 -13.33 -12.46
CA SER A 43 13.74 -14.73 -12.57
C SER A 43 12.87 -15.64 -11.69
N LEU A 44 12.68 -15.26 -10.43
CA LEU A 44 11.86 -16.02 -9.49
C LEU A 44 10.36 -15.86 -9.79
N GLY A 45 9.94 -14.63 -10.14
CA GLY A 45 8.57 -14.30 -10.49
C GLY A 45 8.04 -15.13 -11.66
N LYS A 46 8.88 -15.45 -12.66
CA LYS A 46 8.52 -16.30 -13.81
C LYS A 46 7.97 -17.67 -13.40
N ASP A 47 8.48 -18.24 -12.30
CA ASP A 47 8.08 -19.56 -11.84
C ASP A 47 6.95 -19.52 -10.79
N ILE A 48 6.94 -18.49 -9.93
CA ILE A 48 5.99 -18.39 -8.82
C ILE A 48 4.65 -17.78 -9.26
N ILE A 49 4.68 -16.69 -10.03
CA ILE A 49 3.47 -15.92 -10.37
C ILE A 49 2.43 -16.77 -11.13
N PRO A 50 2.79 -17.60 -12.12
CA PRO A 50 1.84 -18.49 -12.77
C PRO A 50 1.14 -19.45 -11.80
N LYS A 51 1.87 -19.93 -10.78
CA LYS A 51 1.33 -20.89 -9.80
C LYS A 51 0.39 -20.21 -8.80
N ILE A 52 0.74 -18.99 -8.38
CA ILE A 52 -0.13 -18.17 -7.54
C ILE A 52 -1.40 -17.81 -8.31
N THR A 53 -1.28 -17.28 -9.53
CA THR A 53 -2.46 -16.84 -10.30
C THR A 53 -3.38 -18.00 -10.69
N ALA A 54 -2.84 -19.20 -10.92
CA ALA A 54 -3.64 -20.39 -11.22
C ALA A 54 -4.43 -20.93 -10.01
N ASN A 55 -3.89 -20.83 -8.79
CA ASN A 55 -4.41 -21.55 -7.62
C ASN A 55 -4.83 -20.64 -6.45
N HIS A 56 -4.42 -19.37 -6.43
CA HIS A 56 -4.52 -18.47 -5.28
C HIS A 56 -4.94 -17.06 -5.73
N VAL A 57 -6.26 -16.84 -5.85
CA VAL A 57 -6.87 -15.59 -6.34
C VAL A 57 -6.73 -14.41 -5.35
N HIS A 58 -6.10 -14.63 -4.19
CA HIS A 58 -6.10 -13.66 -3.09
C HIS A 58 -4.95 -12.65 -3.12
N VAL A 59 -4.02 -12.76 -4.08
CA VAL A 59 -2.95 -11.76 -4.25
C VAL A 59 -3.49 -10.55 -5.02
N HIS A 60 -3.33 -9.38 -4.41
CA HIS A 60 -3.87 -8.13 -4.93
C HIS A 60 -3.08 -7.61 -6.13
N SER A 61 -1.75 -7.60 -6.02
CA SER A 61 -0.84 -7.07 -7.04
C SER A 61 0.49 -7.79 -6.96
N PHE A 62 1.12 -7.96 -8.13
CA PHE A 62 2.48 -8.46 -8.26
C PHE A 62 3.40 -7.33 -8.75
N TYR A 63 4.57 -7.19 -8.15
CA TYR A 63 5.61 -6.27 -8.59
C TYR A 63 6.87 -7.08 -8.86
N ILE A 64 7.51 -6.89 -10.01
CA ILE A 64 8.79 -7.54 -10.29
C ILE A 64 9.87 -6.53 -10.65
N PHE A 65 11.06 -6.77 -10.11
CA PHE A 65 12.28 -6.11 -10.53
C PHE A 65 12.93 -6.93 -11.66
N CYS A 66 13.01 -6.33 -12.84
CA CYS A 66 13.47 -6.98 -14.06
C CYS A 66 14.93 -6.65 -14.39
N GLY A 67 15.39 -5.45 -14.02
CA GLY A 67 16.63 -4.84 -14.54
C GLY A 67 16.56 -4.49 -16.04
N GLN A 68 15.92 -5.34 -16.86
CA GLN A 68 15.59 -5.10 -18.27
C GLN A 68 14.24 -5.77 -18.62
N ILE A 69 13.15 -5.00 -18.65
CA ILE A 69 11.75 -5.43 -18.89
C ILE A 69 11.64 -6.23 -20.18
N LYS A 70 12.40 -5.88 -21.21
CA LYS A 70 12.40 -6.57 -22.51
C LYS A 70 12.65 -8.08 -22.38
N HIS A 71 13.42 -8.51 -21.38
CA HIS A 71 13.72 -9.92 -21.14
C HIS A 71 12.62 -10.69 -20.41
N CYS A 72 11.59 -9.99 -19.94
CA CYS A 72 10.50 -10.58 -19.16
C CYS A 72 9.17 -10.56 -19.92
N LEU A 73 9.09 -9.82 -21.04
CA LEU A 73 7.86 -9.69 -21.84
C LEU A 73 7.35 -11.04 -22.40
N ASP A 74 8.23 -12.02 -22.60
CA ASP A 74 7.85 -13.34 -23.11
C ASP A 74 6.83 -14.06 -22.24
N TRP A 75 6.89 -13.88 -20.92
CA TRP A 75 5.98 -14.52 -19.97
C TRP A 75 5.10 -13.52 -19.22
N ALA A 76 5.56 -12.30 -18.99
CA ALA A 76 4.84 -11.31 -18.19
C ALA A 76 3.60 -10.76 -18.90
N MET A 77 3.54 -10.87 -20.23
CA MET A 77 2.40 -10.41 -21.04
C MET A 77 1.10 -11.12 -20.66
N ASP A 78 1.17 -12.37 -20.21
CA ASP A 78 0.02 -13.15 -19.77
C ASP A 78 -0.57 -12.66 -18.44
N TYR A 79 0.14 -11.78 -17.72
CA TYR A 79 -0.21 -11.31 -16.37
C TYR A 79 -0.32 -9.79 -16.26
N LEU A 80 -0.38 -9.05 -17.38
CA LEU A 80 -0.38 -7.58 -17.38
C LEU A 80 -1.46 -6.93 -16.50
N ASP A 81 -2.59 -7.61 -16.33
CA ASP A 81 -3.70 -7.10 -15.52
C ASP A 81 -3.36 -7.02 -14.01
N CYS A 82 -2.41 -7.86 -13.55
CA CYS A 82 -2.02 -7.94 -12.14
C CYS A 82 -0.52 -7.74 -11.87
N LEU A 83 0.33 -7.73 -12.92
CA LEU A 83 1.78 -7.66 -12.83
C LEU A 83 2.30 -6.27 -13.23
N GLN A 84 3.00 -5.64 -12.29
CA GLN A 84 3.77 -4.42 -12.53
C GLN A 84 5.27 -4.76 -12.63
N MET A 85 5.94 -4.23 -13.65
CA MET A 85 7.35 -4.53 -13.92
C MET A 85 8.19 -3.25 -13.88
N PHE A 86 9.38 -3.33 -13.29
CA PHE A 86 10.28 -2.19 -13.14
C PHE A 86 11.73 -2.55 -13.50
N ASP A 87 12.39 -1.64 -14.22
CA ASP A 87 13.81 -1.73 -14.54
C ASP A 87 14.70 -1.20 -13.43
N PHE A 88 14.18 -0.28 -12.62
CA PHE A 88 14.93 0.39 -11.56
C PHE A 88 14.28 0.16 -10.19
N GLU A 89 15.11 -0.16 -9.21
CA GLU A 89 14.66 -0.42 -7.83
C GLU A 89 13.93 0.77 -7.23
N ILE A 90 14.39 1.99 -7.55
CA ILE A 90 13.77 3.22 -7.06
C ILE A 90 12.34 3.36 -7.57
N ASP A 91 12.08 3.06 -8.85
CA ASP A 91 10.75 3.14 -9.44
C ASP A 91 9.80 2.13 -8.78
N LEU A 92 10.30 0.91 -8.52
CA LEU A 92 9.55 -0.12 -7.80
C LEU A 92 9.17 0.36 -6.39
N LEU A 93 10.15 0.84 -5.61
CA LEU A 93 9.93 1.28 -4.22
C LEU A 93 8.94 2.46 -4.16
N VAL A 94 9.11 3.42 -5.06
CA VAL A 94 8.28 4.61 -5.20
C VAL A 94 6.85 4.19 -5.55
N ARG A 95 6.67 3.35 -6.58
CA ARG A 95 5.35 2.85 -6.99
C ARG A 95 4.66 2.05 -5.88
N LEU A 96 5.40 1.17 -5.21
CA LEU A 96 4.91 0.38 -4.10
C LEU A 96 4.43 1.26 -2.96
N ALA A 97 5.24 2.24 -2.53
CA ALA A 97 4.88 3.18 -1.48
C ALA A 97 3.58 3.96 -1.79
N ARG A 98 3.36 4.31 -3.07
CA ARG A 98 2.13 4.95 -3.51
C ARG A 98 0.91 4.06 -3.37
N ASP A 99 1.00 2.82 -3.86
CA ASP A 99 -0.14 1.91 -3.88
C ASP A 99 -0.54 1.51 -2.46
N ILE A 100 0.46 1.31 -1.61
CA ILE A 100 0.33 1.21 -0.15
C ILE A 100 -0.38 2.45 0.43
N SER A 101 0.10 3.65 0.11
CA SER A 101 -0.43 4.87 0.70
C SER A 101 -1.90 5.04 0.36
N LYS A 102 -2.27 4.76 -0.90
CA LYS A 102 -3.67 4.76 -1.35
C LYS A 102 -4.54 3.83 -0.50
N ASP A 103 -4.05 2.64 -0.17
CA ASP A 103 -4.78 1.71 0.68
C ASP A 103 -4.91 2.22 2.10
N ILE A 104 -3.85 2.78 2.69
CA ILE A 104 -3.90 3.41 4.00
C ILE A 104 -4.91 4.57 4.03
N ILE A 105 -4.95 5.40 2.97
CA ILE A 105 -5.94 6.48 2.84
C ILE A 105 -7.37 5.93 2.77
N ASN A 106 -7.60 4.87 2.00
CA ASN A 106 -8.93 4.25 1.91
C ASN A 106 -9.39 3.69 3.25
N GLN A 107 -8.48 3.07 4.01
CA GLN A 107 -8.76 2.60 5.36
C GLN A 107 -9.10 3.77 6.29
N GLY A 108 -8.32 4.86 6.24
CA GLY A 108 -8.64 6.08 6.98
C GLY A 108 -10.03 6.63 6.66
N LYS A 109 -10.44 6.62 5.38
CA LYS A 109 -11.80 7.03 4.96
C LYS A 109 -12.88 6.14 5.55
N MET A 110 -12.70 4.81 5.53
CA MET A 110 -13.64 3.86 6.13
C MET A 110 -13.82 4.12 7.63
N TYR A 111 -12.71 4.33 8.37
CA TYR A 111 -12.79 4.66 9.80
C TYR A 111 -13.49 6.01 10.05
N MET A 112 -13.25 7.00 9.19
CA MET A 112 -13.85 8.34 9.34
C MET A 112 -15.34 8.34 9.01
N MET A 113 -15.74 7.71 7.91
CA MET A 113 -17.07 7.81 7.33
C MET A 113 -18.03 6.72 7.84
N ASP A 114 -17.57 5.48 7.91
CA ASP A 114 -18.44 4.33 8.18
C ASP A 114 -18.43 3.96 9.67
N LEU A 115 -17.23 3.91 10.26
CA LEU A 115 -17.07 3.53 11.67
C LEU A 115 -17.17 4.72 12.63
N GLN A 116 -17.18 5.95 12.09
CA GLN A 116 -17.20 7.19 12.86
C GLN A 116 -16.12 7.25 13.96
N ASP A 117 -14.95 6.69 13.70
CA ASP A 117 -13.77 6.73 14.56
C ASP A 117 -12.69 7.64 13.93
N PRO A 118 -12.80 8.96 14.14
CA PRO A 118 -11.86 9.93 13.60
C PRO A 118 -10.46 9.81 14.22
N THR A 119 -10.33 9.20 15.40
CA THR A 119 -9.01 8.98 16.04
C THR A 119 -8.21 7.95 15.25
N SER A 120 -8.82 6.82 14.92
CA SER A 120 -8.17 5.81 14.07
C SER A 120 -7.97 6.32 12.65
N ALA A 121 -8.96 7.02 12.07
CA ALA A 121 -8.82 7.63 10.75
C ALA A 121 -7.62 8.58 10.66
N LEU A 122 -7.43 9.44 11.66
CA LEU A 122 -6.31 10.38 11.72
C LEU A 122 -4.97 9.65 11.71
N ARG A 123 -4.83 8.55 12.46
CA ARG A 123 -3.61 7.73 12.48
C ARG A 123 -3.27 7.18 11.10
N TYR A 124 -4.27 6.72 10.34
CA TYR A 124 -4.06 6.27 8.97
C TYR A 124 -3.62 7.42 8.06
N PHE A 125 -4.32 8.56 8.09
CA PHE A 125 -3.98 9.69 7.25
C PHE A 125 -2.57 10.25 7.53
N GLU A 126 -2.17 10.32 8.81
CA GLU A 126 -0.82 10.74 9.19
C GLU A 126 0.24 9.73 8.75
N SER A 127 -0.06 8.42 8.83
CA SER A 127 0.85 7.36 8.35
C SER A 127 1.03 7.42 6.83
N ALA A 128 -0.05 7.61 6.08
CA ALA A 128 -0.02 7.78 4.62
C ALA A 128 0.82 9.00 4.22
N ARG A 129 0.60 10.14 4.89
CA ARG A 129 1.36 11.37 4.65
C ARG A 129 2.86 11.15 4.84
N THR A 130 3.26 10.57 5.96
CA THR A 130 4.69 10.31 6.26
C THR A 130 5.32 9.37 5.24
N LEU A 131 4.58 8.36 4.78
CA LEU A 131 5.09 7.45 3.75
C LEU A 131 5.34 8.19 2.43
N GLU A 132 4.40 9.04 2.01
CA GLU A 132 4.51 9.80 0.76
C GLU A 132 5.60 10.86 0.80
N GLU A 133 5.74 11.58 1.90
CA GLU A 133 6.85 12.51 2.11
C GLU A 133 8.20 11.79 1.97
N ARG A 134 8.34 10.61 2.59
CA ARG A 134 9.56 9.80 2.50
C ARG A 134 9.80 9.26 1.08
N ALA A 135 8.75 8.86 0.38
CA ALA A 135 8.87 8.37 -0.99
C ALA A 135 9.26 9.51 -1.96
N ASN A 136 8.63 10.67 -1.85
CA ASN A 136 8.97 11.86 -2.64
C ASN A 136 10.39 12.38 -2.36
N ALA A 137 10.88 12.27 -1.12
CA ALA A 137 12.25 12.64 -0.79
C ALA A 137 13.30 11.71 -1.43
N ARG A 138 12.93 10.47 -1.76
CA ARG A 138 13.79 9.48 -2.41
C ARG A 138 13.71 9.55 -3.92
N ASP A 139 12.57 9.94 -4.47
CA ASP A 139 12.38 10.17 -5.92
C ASP A 139 12.74 11.62 -6.29
N THR A 140 14.01 11.82 -6.63
CA THR A 140 14.55 13.12 -7.04
C THR A 140 14.19 13.53 -8.47
N LEU A 141 13.56 12.64 -9.24
CA LEU A 141 13.34 12.84 -10.68
C LEU A 141 11.88 13.12 -11.02
N ASN A 142 10.92 12.41 -10.40
CA ASN A 142 9.53 12.45 -10.84
C ASN A 142 8.56 13.11 -9.83
N HIS A 143 8.98 13.31 -8.58
CA HIS A 143 8.13 13.77 -7.46
C HIS A 143 6.63 13.35 -7.52
N PRO A 144 6.35 12.04 -7.71
CA PRO A 144 5.09 11.61 -8.32
C PRO A 144 3.87 11.66 -7.39
N PHE A 145 4.00 12.08 -6.12
CA PHE A 145 2.92 11.93 -5.12
C PHE A 145 2.35 13.22 -4.56
N HIS A 146 2.41 14.31 -5.33
CA HIS A 146 1.76 15.55 -4.92
C HIS A 146 0.25 15.39 -4.74
N GLU A 147 -0.43 14.56 -5.54
CA GLU A 147 -1.89 14.44 -5.52
C GLU A 147 -2.47 13.88 -4.20
N HIS A 148 -1.86 12.84 -3.65
CA HIS A 148 -2.31 12.28 -2.39
C HIS A 148 -1.94 13.17 -1.20
N LEU A 149 -0.75 13.80 -1.21
CA LEU A 149 -0.38 14.81 -0.22
C LEU A 149 -1.35 16.00 -0.24
N LYS A 150 -1.78 16.43 -1.44
CA LYS A 150 -2.83 17.43 -1.62
C LYS A 150 -4.17 16.97 -1.06
N MET A 151 -4.55 15.70 -1.24
CA MET A 151 -5.76 15.13 -0.63
C MET A 151 -5.69 15.09 0.91
N LEU A 152 -4.53 14.73 1.45
CA LEU A 152 -4.29 14.57 2.88
C LEU A 152 -4.22 15.92 3.61
N ASN A 153 -3.41 16.84 3.09
CA ASN A 153 -3.14 18.15 3.69
C ASN A 153 -4.13 19.23 3.25
N GLY A 154 -4.79 19.04 2.10
CA GLY A 154 -5.64 20.04 1.47
C GLY A 154 -4.88 20.87 0.43
N GLU A 155 -5.65 21.63 -0.34
CA GLU A 155 -5.15 22.64 -1.27
C GLU A 155 -5.83 23.98 -0.99
N GLN A 156 -5.38 25.05 -1.65
CA GLN A 156 -5.76 26.46 -1.43
C GLN A 156 -7.25 26.75 -1.17
N ASN A 157 -8.19 25.86 -1.54
CA ASN A 157 -9.62 25.99 -1.27
C ASN A 157 -10.33 24.69 -0.83
N LYS A 158 -9.60 23.66 -0.40
CA LYS A 158 -10.16 22.36 0.03
C LYS A 158 -9.51 21.90 1.33
N THR A 159 -10.31 21.70 2.37
CA THR A 159 -9.87 21.11 3.63
C THR A 159 -9.39 19.68 3.39
N GLY A 160 -8.16 19.37 3.78
CA GLY A 160 -7.60 18.02 3.66
C GLY A 160 -8.21 17.01 4.61
N LEU A 161 -8.05 15.72 4.31
CA LEU A 161 -8.58 14.62 5.13
C LEU A 161 -8.08 14.67 6.59
N ILE A 162 -6.82 15.11 6.81
CA ILE A 162 -6.26 15.23 8.16
C ILE A 162 -6.99 16.30 8.97
N ALA A 163 -7.27 17.45 8.35
CA ALA A 163 -7.98 18.54 9.02
C ALA A 163 -9.43 18.15 9.33
N GLN A 164 -10.12 17.51 8.37
CA GLN A 164 -11.48 16.99 8.58
C GLN A 164 -11.54 15.99 9.73
N ALA A 165 -10.62 15.02 9.79
CA ALA A 165 -10.55 14.04 10.87
C ALA A 165 -10.30 14.70 12.24
N ARG A 166 -9.44 15.73 12.30
CA ARG A 166 -9.18 16.48 13.53
C ARG A 166 -10.40 17.24 14.02
N GLU A 167 -11.13 17.89 13.11
CA GLU A 167 -12.38 18.60 13.45
C GLU A 167 -13.42 17.64 14.01
N MET A 168 -13.63 16.48 13.37
CA MET A 168 -14.54 15.45 13.86
C MET A 168 -14.12 14.90 15.23
N GLN A 169 -12.82 14.65 15.43
CA GLN A 169 -12.30 14.19 16.72
C GLN A 169 -12.57 15.21 17.84
N GLN A 170 -12.34 16.50 17.59
CA GLN A 170 -12.61 17.56 18.56
C GLN A 170 -14.10 17.67 18.90
N GLN A 171 -14.98 17.56 17.90
CA GLN A 171 -16.43 17.57 18.11
C GLN A 171 -16.88 16.38 18.96
N GLN A 172 -16.35 15.18 18.72
CA GLN A 172 -16.64 14.01 19.55
C GLN A 172 -16.21 14.20 21.00
N LEU A 173 -14.99 14.73 21.23
CA LEU A 173 -14.49 15.00 22.58
C LEU A 173 -15.34 16.05 23.31
N ALA A 174 -15.78 17.10 22.61
CA ALA A 174 -16.65 18.13 23.17
C ALA A 174 -18.02 17.57 23.60
N ASN A 175 -18.61 16.68 22.79
CA ASN A 175 -19.91 16.08 23.08
C ASN A 175 -19.86 15.10 24.29
N VAL A 176 -18.78 14.34 24.43
CA VAL A 176 -18.58 13.45 25.60
C VAL A 176 -18.39 14.28 26.88
N GLY A 177 -17.64 15.39 26.80
CA GLY A 177 -17.45 16.31 27.92
C GLY A 177 -18.75 16.97 28.39
N ALA A 178 -19.65 17.33 27.48
CA ALA A 178 -20.94 17.94 27.80
C ALA A 178 -21.93 16.96 28.48
N THR A 179 -21.85 15.67 28.16
CA THR A 179 -22.78 14.64 28.68
C THR A 179 -22.45 14.22 30.14
N THR A 180 -21.24 14.52 30.61
CA THR A 180 -20.76 14.13 31.96
C THR A 180 -21.12 15.17 33.05
N VAL A 181 -21.76 16.29 32.68
CA VAL A 181 -22.07 17.42 33.59
C VAL A 181 -23.57 17.54 33.86
N CYS A 182 -24.34 16.46 33.73
CA CYS A 182 -25.78 16.43 34.04
C CYS A 182 -26.10 15.37 35.09
#